data_AF-G1FLB1-F1
#
_entry.id   AF-G1FLB1-F1
#
_cell.length_a   1.000
_cell.length_b   1.000
_cell.length_c   1.000
_cell.angle_alpha   90.00
_cell.angle_beta   90.00
_cell.angle_gamma   90.00
#
_symmetry.space_group_name_H-M   'P 1'
#
loop_
_entity.id
_entity.type
_entity.pdbx_description
1 polymer ?
#
loop_
_entity_poly.entity_id
_entity_poly.type
_entity_poly.pdbx_seq_one_letter_code
_entity_poly.pdbx_strand_id
1 'polypeptide(L)'
;MIENIQFNGFIFNKLTSYLKIKDEMYGWNYYSKSNLNSRLELIDEQSLNFEDNFKWSMFIEILNNYFLYKSDIKYQFQSNIYFLDFINCYRGYRYLKRLPVRGQRTWTNAWNSYKCNTLLNEWKIQVAKKVYGNVQSNILNMLYLSEHINLMWKFQWRKEWSEARLKRFKSMKNTRVIFNIDIVSMSKGILSGFVKKKILSKKKKDQSKKNNFTLGFNYKFTQYYLQLSSRLKNDEKNKIRILFNDDLIKNKSNKQKKKIDKKPNKKIKKSLWD
;
A
#
# COMPACT_ATOMS: atom_id res chain seq x y z
N MET A 1 -35.55 -20.86 12.10
CA MET A 1 -34.19 -20.41 11.74
C MET A 1 -34.32 -19.45 10.58
N ILE A 2 -33.66 -18.29 10.61
CA ILE A 2 -33.72 -17.34 9.50
C ILE A 2 -32.88 -17.93 8.37
N GLU A 3 -33.51 -18.21 7.23
CA GLU A 3 -32.83 -18.65 6.01
C GLU A 3 -32.08 -17.45 5.42
N ASN A 4 -30.76 -17.43 5.61
CA ASN A 4 -29.90 -16.41 5.04
C ASN A 4 -29.27 -16.97 3.77
N ILE A 5 -29.40 -16.26 2.65
CA ILE A 5 -28.83 -16.66 1.36
C ILE A 5 -27.89 -15.56 0.88
N GLN A 6 -26.74 -15.95 0.33
CA GLN A 6 -25.73 -15.01 -0.11
C GLN A 6 -25.62 -14.96 -1.63
N PHE A 7 -25.75 -13.77 -2.21
CA PHE A 7 -25.54 -13.49 -3.63
C PHE A 7 -24.66 -12.25 -3.80
N ASN A 8 -23.62 -12.33 -4.64
CA ASN A 8 -22.70 -11.21 -4.91
C ASN A 8 -22.14 -10.51 -3.64
N GLY A 9 -21.84 -11.30 -2.60
CA GLY A 9 -21.38 -10.76 -1.32
C GLY A 9 -22.47 -10.17 -0.43
N PHE A 10 -23.69 -9.97 -0.93
CA PHE A 10 -24.84 -9.48 -0.17
C PHE A 10 -25.62 -10.62 0.48
N ILE A 11 -26.09 -10.42 1.71
CA ILE A 11 -26.84 -11.42 2.48
C ILE A 11 -28.32 -11.04 2.43
N PHE A 12 -29.12 -11.91 1.82
CA PHE A 12 -30.56 -11.82 1.73
C PHE A 12 -31.20 -12.61 2.86
N ASN A 13 -32.18 -11.99 3.52
CA ASN A 13 -33.05 -12.62 4.51
C ASN A 13 -34.51 -12.32 4.14
N LYS A 14 -35.48 -13.07 4.68
CA LYS A 14 -36.91 -12.79 4.45
C LYS A 14 -37.38 -11.40 4.93
N LEU A 15 -36.57 -10.71 5.75
CA LEU A 15 -36.84 -9.36 6.24
C LEU A 15 -36.15 -8.26 5.41
N THR A 16 -35.29 -8.60 4.44
CA THR A 16 -34.55 -7.58 3.67
C THR A 16 -35.50 -6.88 2.72
N SER A 17 -35.54 -5.54 2.71
CA SER A 17 -36.36 -4.83 1.75
C SER A 17 -35.71 -4.83 0.36
N TYR A 18 -36.50 -5.13 -0.67
CA TYR A 18 -36.05 -5.16 -2.07
C TYR A 18 -35.43 -3.82 -2.53
N LEU A 19 -35.90 -2.70 -1.97
CA LEU A 19 -35.37 -1.35 -2.23
C LEU A 19 -33.89 -1.19 -1.85
N LYS A 20 -33.45 -1.81 -0.75
CA LYS A 20 -32.07 -1.66 -0.23
C LYS A 20 -31.02 -2.32 -1.12
N ILE A 21 -31.43 -3.27 -1.96
CA ILE A 21 -30.54 -3.99 -2.88
C ILE A 21 -29.79 -3.02 -3.80
N LYS A 22 -30.45 -1.97 -4.29
CA LYS A 22 -29.86 -0.99 -5.21
C LYS A 22 -28.65 -0.28 -4.60
N ASP A 23 -28.75 0.10 -3.34
CA ASP A 23 -27.74 0.94 -2.70
C ASP A 23 -26.61 0.10 -2.08
N GLU A 24 -26.91 -1.12 -1.67
CA GLU A 24 -25.96 -1.98 -0.93
C GLU A 24 -25.22 -2.98 -1.82
N MET A 25 -25.82 -3.46 -2.92
CA MET A 25 -25.24 -4.51 -3.76
C MET A 25 -24.30 -3.95 -4.84
N TYR A 26 -23.03 -4.35 -4.79
CA TYR A 26 -22.01 -3.81 -5.70
C TYR A 26 -22.24 -4.23 -7.16
N GLY A 27 -22.30 -3.25 -8.06
CA GLY A 27 -22.54 -3.48 -9.49
C GLY A 27 -24.01 -3.63 -9.86
N TRP A 28 -24.93 -3.44 -8.91
CA TRP A 28 -26.36 -3.42 -9.19
C TRP A 28 -26.85 -1.99 -9.43
N ASN A 29 -27.14 -1.67 -10.69
CA ASN A 29 -27.59 -0.35 -11.09
C ASN A 29 -29.11 -0.33 -11.30
N TYR A 30 -29.64 0.85 -11.64
CA TYR A 30 -31.04 1.00 -12.04
C TYR A 30 -31.43 0.06 -13.20
N TYR A 31 -30.56 -0.08 -14.20
CA TYR A 31 -30.80 -0.94 -15.36
C TYR A 31 -30.95 -2.43 -14.98
N SER A 32 -30.02 -2.97 -14.19
CA SER A 32 -30.11 -4.37 -13.75
C SER A 32 -31.33 -4.61 -12.86
N LYS A 33 -31.70 -3.63 -12.02
CA LYS A 33 -32.92 -3.68 -11.21
C LYS A 33 -34.17 -3.68 -12.10
N SER A 34 -34.24 -2.80 -13.10
CA SER A 34 -35.36 -2.74 -14.04
C SER A 34 -35.54 -4.06 -14.80
N ASN A 35 -34.44 -4.68 -15.25
CA ASN A 35 -34.48 -6.00 -15.89
C ASN A 35 -34.94 -7.11 -14.94
N LEU A 36 -34.62 -7.01 -13.65
CA LEU A 36 -35.09 -7.97 -12.66
C LEU A 36 -36.58 -7.74 -12.37
N ASN A 37 -37.02 -6.48 -12.21
CA ASN A 37 -38.43 -6.13 -12.01
C ASN A 37 -39.30 -6.62 -13.18
N SER A 38 -38.84 -6.45 -14.42
CA SER A 38 -39.57 -6.95 -15.58
C SER A 38 -39.65 -8.48 -15.59
N ARG A 39 -38.60 -9.17 -15.13
CA ARG A 39 -38.59 -10.64 -15.02
C ARG A 39 -39.44 -11.17 -13.86
N LEU A 40 -39.63 -10.38 -12.80
CA LEU A 40 -40.54 -10.68 -11.69
C LEU A 40 -41.95 -10.12 -11.90
N GLU A 41 -42.20 -9.44 -13.02
CA GLU A 41 -43.48 -8.82 -13.36
C GLU A 41 -44.01 -7.89 -12.24
N LEU A 42 -43.10 -7.17 -11.58
CA LEU A 42 -43.46 -6.28 -10.47
C LEU A 42 -43.97 -4.95 -10.99
N ILE A 43 -45.16 -4.56 -10.54
CA ILE A 43 -45.78 -3.27 -10.80
C ILE A 43 -45.25 -2.21 -9.82
N ASP A 44 -45.20 -2.54 -8.53
CA ASP A 44 -44.70 -1.65 -7.47
C ASP A 44 -43.55 -2.28 -6.67
N GLU A 45 -42.48 -1.52 -6.41
CA GLU A 45 -41.27 -2.01 -5.72
C GLU A 45 -41.51 -2.42 -4.26
N GLN A 46 -42.60 -1.97 -3.65
CA GLN A 46 -43.03 -2.33 -2.29
C GLN A 46 -43.76 -3.69 -2.23
N SER A 47 -44.11 -4.26 -3.39
CA SER A 47 -44.96 -5.47 -3.48
C SER A 47 -44.23 -6.79 -3.21
N LEU A 48 -42.89 -6.79 -3.22
CA LEU A 48 -42.09 -7.97 -2.86
C LEU A 48 -41.99 -8.11 -1.34
N ASN A 49 -42.96 -8.81 -0.75
CA ASN A 49 -42.81 -9.36 0.58
C ASN A 49 -42.11 -10.73 0.49
N PHE A 50 -40.94 -10.85 1.13
CA PHE A 50 -40.18 -12.10 1.18
C PHE A 50 -40.61 -13.04 2.32
N GLU A 51 -41.61 -12.67 3.13
CA GLU A 51 -42.24 -13.56 4.10
C GLU A 51 -42.95 -14.73 3.42
N ASP A 52 -43.51 -14.51 2.22
CA ASP A 52 -44.15 -15.55 1.42
C ASP A 52 -43.07 -16.53 0.89
N ASN A 53 -43.10 -17.77 1.37
CA ASN A 53 -42.12 -18.81 0.99
C ASN A 53 -42.04 -19.03 -0.53
N PHE A 54 -43.17 -18.93 -1.24
CA PHE A 54 -43.22 -19.10 -2.69
C PHE A 54 -42.53 -17.95 -3.45
N LYS A 55 -42.79 -16.70 -3.05
CA LYS A 55 -42.11 -15.52 -3.65
C LYS A 55 -40.62 -15.55 -3.33
N TRP A 56 -40.26 -15.98 -2.13
CA TRP A 56 -38.87 -16.17 -1.72
C TRP A 56 -38.15 -17.20 -2.59
N SER A 57 -38.74 -18.39 -2.78
CA SER A 57 -38.14 -19.43 -3.64
C SER A 57 -37.99 -18.96 -5.09
N MET A 58 -39.01 -18.30 -5.64
CA MET A 58 -39.00 -17.76 -7.00
C MET A 58 -37.90 -16.70 -7.17
N PHE A 59 -37.76 -15.80 -6.19
CA PHE A 59 -36.74 -14.76 -6.18
C PHE A 59 -35.31 -15.35 -6.22
N ILE A 60 -35.06 -16.37 -5.39
CA ILE A 60 -33.77 -17.08 -5.34
C ILE A 60 -33.45 -17.74 -6.68
N GLU A 61 -34.43 -18.42 -7.27
CA GLU A 61 -34.26 -19.10 -8.56
C GLU A 61 -33.92 -18.11 -9.68
N ILE A 62 -34.59 -16.96 -9.72
CA ILE A 62 -34.29 -15.92 -10.69
C ILE A 62 -32.91 -15.31 -10.45
N LEU A 63 -32.53 -15.02 -9.19
CA LEU A 63 -31.21 -14.50 -8.86
C LEU A 63 -30.07 -15.47 -9.21
N ASN A 64 -30.28 -16.78 -9.03
CA ASN A 64 -29.30 -17.81 -9.43
C ASN A 64 -28.96 -17.75 -10.92
N ASN A 65 -29.90 -17.32 -11.77
CA ASN A 65 -29.64 -17.16 -13.21
C ASN A 65 -28.77 -15.95 -13.54
N TYR A 66 -28.79 -14.90 -12.69
CA TYR A 66 -27.99 -13.70 -12.91
C TYR A 66 -26.57 -13.80 -12.32
N PHE A 67 -26.40 -14.55 -11.22
CA PHE A 67 -25.12 -14.65 -10.51
C PHE A 67 -24.62 -16.07 -10.49
N LEU A 68 -23.37 -16.24 -10.88
CA LEU A 68 -22.63 -17.48 -10.60
C LEU A 68 -22.62 -17.69 -9.09
N TYR A 69 -22.94 -18.91 -8.66
CA TYR A 69 -23.00 -19.28 -7.25
C TYR A 69 -21.69 -18.93 -6.53
N LYS A 70 -21.80 -18.23 -5.38
CA LYS A 70 -20.66 -17.72 -4.57
C LYS A 70 -19.69 -16.76 -5.28
N SER A 71 -20.06 -16.22 -6.44
CA SER A 71 -19.27 -15.15 -7.08
C SER A 71 -19.57 -13.80 -6.45
N ASP A 72 -18.56 -12.93 -6.40
CA ASP A 72 -18.69 -11.54 -5.97
C ASP A 72 -17.85 -10.66 -6.91
N ILE A 73 -18.54 -9.75 -7.59
CA ILE A 73 -17.99 -8.86 -8.61
C ILE A 73 -16.91 -7.96 -8.00
N LYS A 74 -17.07 -7.56 -6.74
CA LYS A 74 -16.07 -6.74 -6.04
C LYS A 74 -14.76 -7.51 -5.93
N TYR A 75 -14.79 -8.73 -5.41
CA TYR A 75 -13.58 -9.55 -5.31
C TYR A 75 -12.96 -9.85 -6.67
N GLN A 76 -13.77 -10.10 -7.71
CA GLN A 76 -13.27 -10.29 -9.07
C GLN A 76 -12.51 -9.06 -9.58
N PHE A 77 -13.06 -7.86 -9.38
CA PHE A 77 -12.40 -6.60 -9.72
C PHE A 77 -11.08 -6.41 -8.96
N GLN A 78 -11.07 -6.70 -7.66
CA GLN A 78 -9.86 -6.63 -6.84
C GLN A 78 -8.78 -7.58 -7.34
N SER A 79 -9.17 -8.83 -7.62
CA SER A 79 -8.29 -9.87 -8.14
C SER A 79 -7.62 -9.43 -9.43
N ASN A 80 -8.38 -8.87 -10.37
CA ASN A 80 -7.85 -8.33 -11.62
C ASN A 80 -6.79 -7.24 -11.39
N ILE A 81 -6.99 -6.34 -10.42
CA ILE A 81 -5.99 -5.32 -10.07
C ILE A 81 -4.73 -5.97 -9.48
N TYR A 82 -4.89 -6.95 -8.59
CA TYR A 82 -3.76 -7.65 -7.98
C TYR A 82 -2.95 -8.42 -9.03
N PHE A 83 -3.60 -9.03 -10.02
CA PHE A 83 -2.94 -9.70 -11.14
C PHE A 83 -2.07 -8.74 -11.97
N LEU A 84 -2.52 -7.50 -12.21
CA LEU A 84 -1.72 -6.50 -12.91
C LEU A 84 -0.41 -6.19 -12.18
N ASP A 85 -0.45 -6.08 -10.85
CA ASP A 85 0.75 -5.86 -10.04
C ASP A 85 1.61 -7.13 -9.92
N PHE A 86 0.99 -8.31 -9.83
CA PHE A 86 1.68 -9.60 -9.77
C PHE A 86 2.54 -9.85 -11.00
N ILE A 87 2.03 -9.52 -12.20
CA ILE A 87 2.78 -9.60 -13.47
C ILE A 87 3.84 -8.48 -13.58
N ASN A 88 3.87 -7.54 -12.64
CA ASN A 88 4.79 -6.39 -12.62
C ASN A 88 4.65 -5.49 -13.85
N CYS A 89 3.41 -5.26 -14.31
CA CYS A 89 3.13 -4.40 -15.45
C CYS A 89 3.06 -2.91 -15.06
N TYR A 90 3.10 -2.03 -16.07
CA TYR A 90 3.00 -0.58 -15.88
C TYR A 90 1.72 -0.15 -15.13
N ARG A 91 0.57 -0.77 -15.45
CA ARG A 91 -0.70 -0.45 -14.78
C ARG A 91 -0.65 -0.82 -13.29
N GLY A 92 -0.07 -1.96 -12.96
CA GLY A 92 0.16 -2.40 -11.57
C GLY A 92 0.99 -1.38 -10.79
N TYR A 93 2.11 -0.93 -11.37
CA TYR A 93 2.95 0.11 -10.77
C TYR A 93 2.20 1.43 -10.54
N ARG A 94 1.35 1.85 -11.50
CA ARG A 94 0.51 3.05 -11.35
C ARG A 94 -0.49 2.90 -10.21
N TYR A 95 -1.16 1.76 -10.09
CA TYR A 95 -2.05 1.47 -8.95
C TYR A 95 -1.29 1.49 -7.61
N LEU A 96 -0.10 0.90 -7.55
CA LEU A 96 0.73 0.86 -6.34
C LEU A 96 1.09 2.27 -5.85
N LYS A 97 1.44 3.16 -6.79
CA LYS A 97 1.72 4.58 -6.53
C LYS A 97 0.48 5.46 -6.44
N ARG A 98 -0.72 4.88 -6.63
CA ARG A 98 -2.01 5.59 -6.68
C ARG A 98 -2.08 6.70 -7.73
N LEU A 99 -1.34 6.51 -8.83
CA LEU A 99 -1.30 7.44 -9.95
C LEU A 99 -2.37 7.08 -10.99
N PRO A 100 -2.82 8.06 -11.79
CA PRO A 100 -3.76 7.79 -12.86
C PRO A 100 -3.22 6.75 -13.84
N VAL A 101 -4.08 5.83 -14.26
CA VAL A 101 -3.72 4.66 -15.08
C VAL A 101 -3.95 4.92 -16.57
N ARG A 102 -4.88 5.81 -16.92
CA ARG A 102 -5.33 6.07 -18.31
C ARG A 102 -4.57 7.20 -19.01
N GLY A 103 -3.29 7.40 -18.67
CA GLY A 103 -2.48 8.46 -19.28
C GLY A 103 -2.87 9.89 -18.89
N GLN A 104 -3.70 10.07 -17.86
CA GLN A 104 -4.08 11.40 -17.38
C GLN A 104 -2.85 12.13 -16.81
N ARG A 105 -2.79 13.44 -17.03
CA ARG A 105 -1.65 14.29 -16.62
C ARG A 105 -1.51 14.36 -15.11
N THR A 106 -0.29 14.18 -14.60
CA THR A 106 -0.01 14.09 -13.15
C THR A 106 0.55 15.35 -12.51
N TRP A 107 0.87 16.38 -13.30
CA TRP A 107 1.51 17.59 -12.76
C TRP A 107 0.55 18.50 -11.99
N THR A 108 -0.71 18.61 -12.43
CA THR A 108 -1.75 19.40 -11.74
C THR A 108 -2.71 18.51 -10.95
N ASN A 109 -3.52 17.70 -11.64
CA ASN A 109 -4.74 17.12 -11.09
C ASN A 109 -4.68 15.59 -10.96
N ALA A 110 -3.86 15.08 -10.03
CA ALA A 110 -3.79 13.64 -9.72
C ALA A 110 -4.36 13.27 -8.34
N TRP A 111 -4.88 14.25 -7.59
CA TRP A 111 -5.24 14.06 -6.18
C TRP A 111 -6.39 13.06 -5.97
N ASN A 112 -7.41 13.08 -6.84
CA ASN A 112 -8.53 12.15 -6.73
C ASN A 112 -8.08 10.67 -6.87
N SER A 113 -7.19 10.40 -7.84
CA SER A 113 -6.57 9.08 -7.99
C SER A 113 -5.82 8.67 -6.73
N TYR A 114 -5.06 9.60 -6.13
CA TYR A 114 -4.30 9.33 -4.91
C TYR A 114 -5.19 8.99 -3.71
N LYS A 115 -6.35 9.65 -3.59
CA LYS A 115 -7.29 9.43 -2.49
C LYS A 115 -8.10 8.14 -2.68
N CYS A 116 -8.63 7.90 -3.88
CA CYS A 116 -9.58 6.81 -4.12
C CYS A 116 -8.91 5.45 -4.42
N ASN A 117 -7.74 5.44 -5.07
CA ASN A 117 -7.09 4.17 -5.45
C ASN A 117 -6.31 3.58 -4.27
N THR A 118 -7.00 3.05 -3.25
CA THR A 118 -6.38 2.48 -2.04
C THR A 118 -6.25 0.96 -2.09
N LEU A 119 -7.04 0.32 -2.93
CA LEU A 119 -7.33 -1.11 -2.96
C LEU A 119 -6.08 -2.00 -2.97
N LEU A 120 -5.17 -1.78 -3.92
CA LEU A 120 -3.92 -2.55 -4.02
C LEU A 120 -3.04 -2.40 -2.77
N ASN A 121 -2.98 -1.20 -2.19
CA ASN A 121 -2.15 -0.94 -1.01
C ASN A 121 -2.74 -1.60 0.24
N GLU A 122 -4.06 -1.59 0.40
CA GLU A 122 -4.75 -2.28 1.49
C GLU A 122 -4.45 -3.78 1.44
N TRP A 123 -4.55 -4.39 0.26
CA TRP A 123 -4.21 -5.80 0.06
C TRP A 123 -2.74 -6.09 0.32
N LYS A 124 -1.81 -5.26 -0.17
CA LYS A 124 -0.37 -5.40 0.12
C LYS A 124 -0.09 -5.32 1.61
N ILE A 125 -0.77 -4.44 2.35
CA ILE A 125 -0.64 -4.36 3.80
C ILE A 125 -1.17 -5.65 4.45
N GLN A 126 -2.30 -6.20 4.01
CA GLN A 126 -2.82 -7.48 4.51
C GLN A 126 -1.84 -8.64 4.24
N VAL A 127 -1.27 -8.72 3.03
CA VAL A 127 -0.23 -9.70 2.69
C VAL A 127 1.01 -9.51 3.55
N ALA A 128 1.45 -8.26 3.75
CA ALA A 128 2.59 -7.95 4.60
C ALA A 128 2.34 -8.34 6.07
N LYS A 129 1.13 -8.15 6.59
CA LYS A 129 0.75 -8.63 7.94
C LYS A 129 0.88 -10.14 8.07
N LYS A 130 0.52 -10.91 7.03
CA LYS A 130 0.70 -12.38 7.03
C LYS A 130 2.18 -12.79 7.08
N VAL A 131 3.08 -12.00 6.48
CA VAL A 131 4.51 -12.32 6.40
C VAL A 131 5.29 -11.83 7.62
N TYR A 132 5.03 -10.59 8.06
CA TYR A 132 5.81 -9.90 9.10
C TYR A 132 5.11 -9.89 10.46
N GLY A 133 3.87 -10.37 10.56
CA GLY A 133 3.06 -10.34 11.77
C GLY A 133 2.33 -9.02 11.99
N ASN A 134 1.86 -8.82 13.22
CA ASN A 134 1.05 -7.65 13.60
C ASN A 134 1.91 -6.40 13.87
N VAL A 135 2.52 -5.87 12.82
CA VAL A 135 3.34 -4.64 12.85
C VAL A 135 2.50 -3.44 12.40
N GLN A 136 2.87 -2.23 12.82
CA GLN A 136 2.25 -0.99 12.36
C GLN A 136 2.22 -0.88 10.83
N SER A 137 1.08 -0.48 10.27
CA SER A 137 0.85 -0.36 8.82
C SER A 137 1.89 0.49 8.10
N ASN A 138 2.38 1.55 8.72
CA ASN A 138 3.41 2.43 8.16
C ASN A 138 4.73 1.68 7.91
N ILE A 139 5.14 0.81 8.84
CA ILE A 139 6.36 0.02 8.73
C ILE A 139 6.18 -1.04 7.64
N LEU A 140 5.03 -1.73 7.62
CA LEU A 140 4.70 -2.68 6.56
C LEU A 140 4.73 -2.03 5.17
N ASN A 141 4.23 -0.79 5.09
CA ASN A 141 4.26 0.01 3.88
C ASN A 141 5.69 0.28 3.40
N MET A 142 6.59 0.68 4.31
CA MET A 142 7.99 0.88 3.99
C MET A 142 8.67 -0.41 3.52
N LEU A 143 8.37 -1.54 4.19
CA LEU A 143 8.93 -2.84 3.86
C LEU A 143 8.59 -3.28 2.43
N TYR A 144 7.31 -3.42 2.09
CA TYR A 144 6.94 -3.92 0.77
C TYR A 144 7.34 -2.95 -0.35
N LEU A 145 7.29 -1.63 -0.11
CA LEU A 145 7.74 -0.63 -1.09
C LEU A 145 9.25 -0.76 -1.35
N SER A 146 10.04 -0.97 -0.31
CA SER A 146 11.49 -1.15 -0.43
C SER A 146 11.84 -2.42 -1.22
N GLU A 147 11.10 -3.51 -1.00
CA GLU A 147 11.23 -4.76 -1.77
C GLU A 147 10.89 -4.55 -3.23
N HIS A 148 9.74 -3.91 -3.49
CA HIS A 148 9.27 -3.63 -4.84
C HIS A 148 10.27 -2.77 -5.61
N ILE A 149 10.80 -1.70 -5.00
CA ILE A 149 11.79 -0.82 -5.63
C ILE A 149 13.07 -1.58 -5.95
N ASN A 150 13.61 -2.35 -5.01
CA ASN A 150 14.81 -3.14 -5.26
C ASN A 150 14.61 -4.17 -6.39
N LEU A 151 13.43 -4.79 -6.48
CA LEU A 151 13.07 -5.71 -7.55
C LEU A 151 12.93 -5.01 -8.91
N MET A 152 12.27 -3.85 -8.97
CA MET A 152 12.15 -3.04 -10.19
C MET A 152 13.52 -2.68 -10.75
N TRP A 153 14.44 -2.22 -9.90
CA TRP A 153 15.80 -1.89 -10.32
C TRP A 153 16.60 -3.10 -10.77
N LYS A 154 16.41 -4.28 -10.16
CA LYS A 154 17.05 -5.51 -10.62
C LYS A 154 16.66 -5.85 -12.07
N PHE A 155 15.39 -5.63 -12.44
CA PHE A 155 14.88 -5.95 -13.77
C PHE A 155 15.15 -4.86 -14.81
N GLN A 156 14.86 -3.60 -14.49
CA GLN A 156 14.95 -2.47 -15.43
C GLN A 156 16.37 -1.87 -15.51
N TRP A 157 17.07 -1.78 -14.37
CA TRP A 157 18.37 -1.11 -14.22
C TRP A 157 19.41 -2.06 -13.62
N ARG A 158 19.62 -3.19 -14.31
CA ARG A 158 20.43 -4.30 -13.82
C ARG A 158 21.89 -3.90 -13.56
N LYS A 159 22.46 -2.99 -14.36
CA LYS A 159 23.85 -2.54 -14.23
C LYS A 159 24.05 -1.80 -12.90
N GLU A 160 23.19 -0.84 -12.61
CA GLU A 160 23.19 -0.03 -11.39
C GLU A 160 22.92 -0.89 -10.15
N TRP A 161 22.00 -1.85 -10.26
CA TRP A 161 21.75 -2.82 -9.19
C TRP A 161 22.98 -3.70 -8.91
N SER A 162 23.67 -4.15 -9.96
CA SER A 162 24.90 -4.96 -9.85
C SER A 162 26.05 -4.17 -9.22
N GLU A 163 26.24 -2.90 -9.61
CA GLU A 163 27.22 -2.01 -8.99
C GLU A 163 26.99 -1.83 -7.48
N ALA A 164 25.75 -1.56 -7.09
CA ALA A 164 25.38 -1.41 -5.68
C ALA A 164 25.66 -2.70 -4.89
N ARG A 165 25.34 -3.86 -5.48
CA ARG A 165 25.62 -5.18 -4.92
C ARG A 165 27.12 -5.42 -4.72
N LEU A 166 27.95 -5.08 -5.70
CA LEU A 166 29.41 -5.22 -5.63
C LEU A 166 30.02 -4.35 -4.53
N LYS A 167 29.59 -3.09 -4.42
CA LYS A 167 30.05 -2.20 -3.33
C LYS A 167 29.68 -2.75 -1.96
N ARG A 168 28.48 -3.29 -1.81
CA ARG A 168 28.07 -3.97 -0.59
C ARG A 168 28.99 -5.15 -0.27
N PHE A 169 29.24 -6.05 -1.22
CA PHE A 169 30.09 -7.22 -0.96
C PHE A 169 31.52 -6.84 -0.60
N LYS A 170 32.08 -5.80 -1.24
CA LYS A 170 33.37 -5.24 -0.83
C LYS A 170 33.35 -4.73 0.62
N SER A 171 32.29 -4.03 1.02
CA SER A 171 32.13 -3.58 2.40
C SER A 171 31.94 -4.74 3.39
N MET A 172 31.27 -5.82 2.99
CA MET A 172 31.02 -6.99 3.84
C MET A 172 32.28 -7.81 4.12
N LYS A 173 33.30 -7.77 3.25
CA LYS A 173 34.60 -8.41 3.53
C LYS A 173 35.28 -7.82 4.77
N ASN A 174 35.02 -6.54 5.07
CA ASN A 174 35.57 -5.89 6.26
C ASN A 174 34.69 -6.20 7.47
N THR A 175 35.07 -7.20 8.26
CA THR A 175 34.28 -7.73 9.39
C THR A 175 34.04 -6.73 10.53
N ARG A 176 34.84 -5.66 10.60
CA ARG A 176 34.75 -4.60 11.63
C ARG A 176 33.66 -3.56 11.34
N VAL A 177 33.08 -3.60 10.14
CA VAL A 177 32.16 -2.56 9.67
C VAL A 177 30.70 -2.98 9.89
N ILE A 178 29.93 -2.12 10.57
CA ILE A 178 28.48 -2.29 10.68
C ILE A 178 27.83 -1.97 9.32
N PHE A 179 27.00 -2.90 8.87
CA PHE A 179 26.22 -2.82 7.65
C PHE A 179 24.80 -2.33 7.95
N ASN A 180 24.43 -1.17 7.43
CA ASN A 180 23.11 -0.59 7.64
C ASN A 180 22.25 -0.73 6.38
N ILE A 181 21.02 -1.19 6.54
CA ILE A 181 20.00 -1.22 5.48
C ILE A 181 19.04 -0.06 5.73
N ASP A 182 19.02 0.90 4.82
CA ASP A 182 18.21 2.12 4.95
C ASP A 182 16.85 1.95 4.25
N ILE A 183 15.92 1.24 4.91
CA ILE A 183 14.59 0.94 4.36
C ILE A 183 13.75 2.21 4.18
N VAL A 184 13.90 3.19 5.08
CA VAL A 184 13.18 4.47 5.01
C VAL A 184 13.52 5.20 3.71
N SER A 185 14.81 5.37 3.40
CA SER A 185 15.23 6.02 2.15
C SER A 185 14.79 5.23 0.92
N MET A 186 14.90 3.89 0.96
CA MET A 186 14.43 3.01 -0.11
C MET A 186 12.94 3.18 -0.38
N SER A 187 12.10 3.19 0.65
CA SER A 187 10.65 3.34 0.51
C SER A 187 10.25 4.66 -0.16
N LYS A 188 11.02 5.73 0.11
CA LYS A 188 10.89 7.05 -0.53
C LYS A 188 11.46 7.09 -1.95
N GLY A 189 12.14 6.03 -2.40
CA GLY A 189 12.81 5.96 -3.71
C GLY A 189 14.18 6.65 -3.76
N ILE A 190 14.77 6.97 -2.60
CA ILE A 190 16.08 7.60 -2.50
C ILE A 190 17.13 6.50 -2.51
N LEU A 191 17.86 6.38 -3.62
CA LEU A 191 18.81 5.29 -3.85
C LEU A 191 20.26 5.76 -3.93
N SER A 192 21.16 4.87 -3.51
CA SER A 192 22.61 5.02 -3.43
C SER A 192 23.31 3.76 -3.93
N GLY A 193 24.62 3.83 -4.17
CA GLY A 193 25.45 2.66 -4.47
C GLY A 193 25.87 2.49 -5.93
N PHE A 194 25.46 3.34 -6.86
CA PHE A 194 25.88 3.29 -8.27
C PHE A 194 26.45 4.64 -8.74
N VAL A 195 27.18 4.62 -9.86
CA VAL A 195 27.76 5.85 -10.44
C VAL A 195 26.64 6.66 -11.11
N LYS A 196 26.60 7.97 -10.83
CA LYS A 196 25.64 8.89 -11.47
C LYS A 196 26.34 9.68 -12.57
N LYS A 197 25.64 9.94 -13.69
CA LYS A 197 26.13 10.77 -14.81
C LYS A 197 26.55 12.18 -14.36
N LYS A 198 25.82 12.76 -13.40
CA LYS A 198 26.19 14.05 -12.77
C LYS A 198 27.16 13.81 -11.61
N ILE A 199 28.31 14.48 -11.66
CA ILE A 199 29.31 14.44 -10.58
C ILE A 199 28.73 15.13 -9.34
N LEU A 200 28.66 14.39 -8.23
CA LEU A 200 28.27 14.96 -6.94
C LEU A 200 29.37 15.85 -6.36
N SER A 201 28.97 16.91 -5.66
CA SER A 201 29.89 17.72 -4.87
C SER A 201 30.57 16.89 -3.77
N LYS A 202 31.81 17.27 -3.39
CA LYS A 202 32.63 16.51 -2.41
C LYS A 202 31.87 16.20 -1.11
N LYS A 203 31.16 17.19 -0.53
CA LYS A 203 30.32 17.00 0.68
C LYS A 203 29.23 15.92 0.53
N LYS A 204 28.59 15.82 -0.65
CA LYS A 204 27.58 14.78 -0.93
C LYS A 204 28.22 13.41 -1.15
N LYS A 205 29.46 13.36 -1.67
CA LYS A 205 30.24 12.11 -1.79
C LYS A 205 30.61 11.55 -0.40
N ASP A 206 31.02 12.39 0.54
CA ASP A 206 31.41 11.92 1.88
C ASP A 206 30.22 11.41 2.71
N GLN A 207 29.02 12.02 2.59
CA GLN A 207 27.80 11.45 3.18
C GLN A 207 27.43 10.09 2.59
N SER A 208 27.74 9.85 1.31
CA SER A 208 27.51 8.55 0.65
C SER A 208 28.52 7.46 1.02
N LYS A 209 29.63 7.80 1.69
CA LYS A 209 30.62 6.83 2.21
C LYS A 209 30.18 6.16 3.51
N LYS A 210 29.06 6.59 4.11
CA LYS A 210 28.46 5.84 5.22
C LYS A 210 28.04 4.45 4.72
N ASN A 211 28.23 3.41 5.54
CA ASN A 211 27.88 2.01 5.21
C ASN A 211 26.38 1.74 5.23
N ASN A 212 25.60 2.66 4.65
CA ASN A 212 24.17 2.59 4.47
C ASN A 212 23.89 2.17 3.03
N PHE A 213 23.26 1.01 2.88
CA PHE A 213 22.95 0.42 1.60
C PHE A 213 21.44 0.46 1.35
N THR A 214 21.08 0.82 0.13
CA THR A 214 19.69 0.99 -0.33
C THR A 214 19.34 0.10 -1.52
N LEU A 215 20.32 -0.55 -2.16
CA LEU A 215 20.10 -1.31 -3.40
C LEU A 215 21.04 -2.51 -3.48
N GLY A 216 20.73 -3.47 -4.36
CA GLY A 216 21.58 -4.62 -4.66
C GLY A 216 21.20 -5.88 -3.87
N PHE A 217 20.03 -5.91 -3.24
CA PHE A 217 19.55 -7.02 -2.42
C PHE A 217 18.83 -8.09 -3.24
N ASN A 218 18.83 -9.32 -2.75
CA ASN A 218 18.00 -10.37 -3.34
C ASN A 218 16.51 -10.11 -3.07
N TYR A 219 15.63 -10.81 -3.78
CA TYR A 219 14.21 -10.80 -3.47
C TYR A 219 13.97 -11.31 -2.04
N LYS A 220 12.99 -10.75 -1.33
CA LYS A 220 12.67 -11.09 0.08
C LYS A 220 13.80 -10.84 1.10
N PHE A 221 14.69 -9.90 0.81
CA PHE A 221 15.78 -9.57 1.74
C PHE A 221 15.28 -9.02 3.07
N THR A 222 14.20 -8.26 3.10
CA THR A 222 13.61 -7.70 4.32
C THR A 222 13.14 -8.81 5.26
N GLN A 223 12.43 -9.82 4.73
CA GLN A 223 12.03 -11.00 5.48
C GLN A 223 13.27 -11.75 6.00
N TYR A 224 14.26 -11.97 5.14
CA TYR A 224 15.51 -12.63 5.53
C TYR A 224 16.19 -11.91 6.70
N TYR A 225 16.44 -10.61 6.61
CA TYR A 225 17.16 -9.89 7.66
C TYR A 225 16.35 -9.73 8.95
N LEU A 226 15.03 -9.60 8.86
CA LEU A 226 14.16 -9.59 10.04
C LEU A 226 14.17 -10.95 10.77
N GLN A 227 14.06 -12.07 10.04
CA GLN A 227 14.13 -13.41 10.63
C GLN A 227 15.55 -13.77 11.11
N LEU A 228 16.58 -13.32 10.40
CA LEU A 228 17.97 -13.52 10.79
C LEU A 228 18.26 -12.84 12.13
N SER A 229 17.68 -11.65 12.34
CA SER A 229 17.83 -10.89 13.59
C SER A 229 17.33 -11.63 14.83
N SER A 230 16.38 -12.56 14.70
CA SER A 230 15.94 -13.37 15.83
C SER A 230 16.87 -14.55 16.10
N ARG A 231 17.48 -15.14 15.06
CA ARG A 231 18.28 -16.38 15.13
C ARG A 231 19.76 -16.20 15.49
N LEU A 232 20.39 -15.09 15.10
CA LEU A 232 21.83 -14.90 15.30
C LEU A 232 22.21 -14.68 16.77
N LYS A 233 23.50 -14.86 17.11
CA LYS A 233 24.05 -14.40 18.41
C LYS A 233 24.15 -12.86 18.42
N ASN A 234 24.09 -12.24 19.60
CA ASN A 234 24.04 -10.77 19.75
C ASN A 234 25.19 -10.04 19.03
N ASP A 235 26.39 -10.63 18.99
CA ASP A 235 27.56 -10.03 18.32
C ASP A 235 27.42 -9.98 16.79
N GLU A 236 26.76 -10.99 16.20
CA GLU A 236 26.47 -11.02 14.77
C GLU A 236 25.25 -10.15 14.43
N LYS A 237 24.27 -10.05 15.34
CA LYS A 237 23.15 -9.08 15.22
C LYS A 237 23.67 -7.64 15.15
N ASN A 238 24.69 -7.30 15.94
CA ASN A 238 25.26 -5.96 15.97
C ASN A 238 25.92 -5.52 14.66
N LYS A 239 26.26 -6.48 13.78
CA LYS A 239 26.87 -6.21 12.46
C LYS A 239 25.87 -5.75 11.41
N ILE A 240 24.58 -6.10 11.52
CA ILE A 240 23.55 -5.74 10.54
C ILE A 240 22.45 -4.95 11.23
N ARG A 241 22.25 -3.69 10.83
CA ARG A 241 21.19 -2.84 11.38
C ARG A 241 20.19 -2.46 10.31
N ILE A 242 18.92 -2.67 10.61
CA ILE A 242 17.82 -2.24 9.75
C ILE A 242 17.28 -0.91 10.29
N LEU A 243 17.30 0.13 9.45
CA LEU A 243 16.83 1.45 9.81
C LEU A 243 15.34 1.58 9.44
N PHE A 244 14.48 1.56 10.45
CA PHE A 244 13.02 1.70 10.31
C PHE A 244 12.50 3.11 10.60
N ASN A 245 13.24 3.88 11.40
CA ASN A 245 12.91 5.26 11.73
C ASN A 245 13.99 6.19 11.22
N ASP A 246 13.64 7.46 11.04
CA ASP A 246 14.59 8.54 11.10
C ASP A 246 15.20 8.60 12.52
N ASP A 247 16.06 7.65 12.90
CA ASP A 247 16.89 7.74 14.12
C ASP A 247 17.88 8.94 14.03
N LEU A 248 17.80 9.71 12.93
CA LEU A 248 18.38 11.04 12.73
C LEU A 248 17.48 12.21 13.18
N ILE A 249 16.14 12.05 13.30
CA ILE A 249 15.21 13.15 13.65
C ILE A 249 15.09 13.35 15.15
N LYS A 250 15.09 12.29 15.98
CA LYS A 250 15.08 12.42 17.45
C LYS A 250 16.31 13.20 17.98
N ASN A 251 17.44 13.10 17.29
CA ASN A 251 18.66 13.84 17.64
C ASN A 251 18.66 15.31 17.16
N LYS A 252 17.81 15.68 16.19
CA LYS A 252 17.66 17.08 15.72
C LYS A 252 16.59 17.84 16.50
N SER A 253 15.47 17.20 16.85
CA SER A 253 14.43 17.82 17.68
C SER A 253 14.93 18.14 19.09
N ASN A 254 15.79 17.29 19.66
CA ASN A 254 16.39 17.54 20.97
C ASN A 254 17.52 18.61 20.95
N LYS A 255 18.12 18.88 19.78
CA LYS A 255 19.09 19.99 19.61
C LYS A 255 18.42 21.33 19.30
N GLN A 256 17.26 21.33 18.63
CA GLN A 256 16.48 22.55 18.39
C GLN A 256 15.72 23.02 19.64
N LYS A 257 15.24 22.09 20.49
CA LYS A 257 14.61 22.46 21.77
C LYS A 257 15.58 23.10 22.78
N LYS A 258 16.89 22.86 22.66
CA LYS A 258 17.93 23.48 23.51
C LYS A 258 18.44 24.85 23.02
N LYS A 259 17.88 25.42 21.94
CA LYS A 259 18.27 26.73 21.40
C LYS A 259 17.13 27.77 21.43
N ILE A 260 16.08 27.52 22.19
CA ILE A 260 15.06 28.54 22.49
C ILE A 260 15.41 29.12 23.86
N ASP A 261 16.56 29.80 23.93
CA ASP A 261 16.87 30.68 25.06
C ASP A 261 16.28 32.06 24.76
N LYS A 262 15.27 32.39 25.58
CA LYS A 262 14.81 33.72 26.01
C LYS A 262 15.12 34.88 25.05
N LYS A 263 14.18 35.18 24.14
CA LYS A 263 14.03 36.57 23.66
C LYS A 263 13.29 37.36 24.75
N PRO A 264 13.80 38.51 25.20
CA PRO A 264 13.09 39.36 26.15
C PRO A 264 11.80 39.89 25.52
N ASN A 265 10.71 39.88 26.30
CA ASN A 265 9.41 40.41 25.89
C ASN A 265 9.56 41.85 25.41
N LYS A 266 9.35 42.09 24.10
CA LYS A 266 9.17 43.45 23.59
C LYS A 266 7.84 43.98 24.11
N LYS A 267 7.90 45.01 24.95
CA LYS A 267 6.74 45.82 25.35
C LYS A 267 6.03 46.31 24.08
N ILE A 268 4.77 45.92 23.92
CA ILE A 268 3.88 46.44 22.88
C ILE A 268 3.62 47.91 23.23
N LYS A 269 4.21 48.85 22.49
CA LYS A 269 3.73 50.23 22.46
C LYS A 269 2.45 50.22 21.63
N LYS A 270 1.32 50.56 22.24
CA LYS A 270 0.10 50.93 21.51
C LYS A 270 0.44 52.12 20.64
N SER A 271 0.35 51.99 19.33
CA SER A 271 0.17 53.14 18.45
C SER A 271 -1.28 53.61 18.62
N LEU A 272 -1.46 54.87 19.00
CA LEU A 272 -2.63 55.61 18.58
C LEU A 272 -2.59 55.65 17.04
N TRP A 273 -3.77 55.67 16.43
CA TRP A 273 -4.07 55.70 14.99
C TRP A 273 -4.21 54.31 14.35
N ASP A 274 -5.46 54.09 13.92
CA ASP A 274 -6.12 52.98 13.22
C ASP A 274 -6.63 51.80 14.05
#